data_AF-A0AAE1YUU6-F1
#
_entry.id   AF-A0AAE1YUU6-F1
#
_cell.length_a   1.000
_cell.length_b   1.000
_cell.length_c   1.000
_cell.angle_alpha   90.00
_cell.angle_beta   90.00
_cell.angle_gamma   90.00
#
_symmetry.space_group_name_H-M   'P 1'
#
loop_
_entity.id
_entity.type
_entity.pdbx_description
1 polymer ?
#
loop_
_entity_poly.entity_id
_entity_poly.type
_entity_poly.pdbx_seq_one_letter_code
_entity_poly.pdbx_strand_id
1 'polypeptide(L)'
;MVALHDMKGDARRFMDRCVECENLDALYMLGMVEYFSCNNLATALMCLNRSARLGHIGAYYVVSIILLLSGSDFRQKGVTLLSAMKRSGEYKEKVNFYREKLIKFLRSATRRNPKVLNGRPACCTNVRHRFLASNASSLVGKDEEDYVFCDGCTCDGELAYIFEQICSV
;
A
#
# COMPACT_ATOMS: atom_id res chain seq x y z
N MET A 1 -0.09 -18.84 -5.13
CA MET A 1 1.19 -18.20 -5.48
C MET A 1 2.24 -18.82 -4.55
N VAL A 2 3.30 -19.44 -5.07
CA VAL A 2 4.41 -19.92 -4.21
C VAL A 2 5.11 -18.67 -3.68
N ALA A 3 5.26 -18.54 -2.36
CA ALA A 3 5.93 -17.39 -1.79
C ALA A 3 7.40 -17.37 -2.28
N LEU A 4 7.96 -16.18 -2.53
CA LEU A 4 9.38 -16.04 -2.95
C LEU A 4 10.36 -16.74 -2.00
N HIS A 5 9.99 -16.88 -0.72
CA HIS A 5 10.77 -17.59 0.28
C HIS A 5 10.66 -19.12 0.18
N ASP A 6 9.61 -19.65 -0.45
CA ASP A 6 9.40 -21.08 -0.67
C ASP A 6 10.03 -21.57 -2.00
N MET A 7 10.50 -20.64 -2.83
CA MET A 7 11.26 -20.97 -4.04
C MET A 7 12.59 -21.61 -3.64
N LYS A 8 12.85 -22.81 -4.15
CA LYS A 8 14.08 -23.58 -3.93
C LYS A 8 14.79 -23.83 -5.26
N GLY A 9 16.10 -24.12 -5.19
CA GLY A 9 16.89 -24.48 -6.37
C GLY A 9 17.05 -23.34 -7.37
N ASP A 10 16.93 -23.65 -8.66
CA ASP A 10 17.24 -22.71 -9.75
C ASP A 10 16.31 -21.50 -9.79
N ALA A 11 15.05 -21.65 -9.38
CA ALA A 11 14.12 -20.52 -9.28
C ALA A 11 14.59 -19.45 -8.28
N ARG A 12 15.20 -19.88 -7.15
CA ARG A 12 15.74 -18.94 -6.17
C ARG A 12 16.98 -18.23 -6.71
N ARG A 13 17.91 -18.98 -7.32
CA ARG A 13 19.11 -18.42 -7.94
C ARG A 13 18.78 -17.42 -9.03
N PHE A 14 17.77 -17.70 -9.84
CA PHE A 14 17.29 -16.77 -10.86
C PHE A 14 16.77 -15.47 -10.24
N MET A 15 15.93 -15.55 -9.20
CA MET A 15 15.43 -14.38 -8.50
C MET A 15 16.54 -13.57 -7.84
N ASP A 16 17.49 -14.22 -7.19
CA ASP A 16 18.66 -13.57 -6.58
C ASP A 16 19.45 -12.80 -7.65
N ARG A 17 19.72 -13.42 -8.81
CA ARG A 17 20.34 -12.77 -9.97
C ARG A 17 19.54 -11.57 -10.49
N CYS A 18 18.21 -11.65 -10.54
CA CYS A 18 17.38 -10.52 -10.94
C CYS A 18 17.49 -9.36 -9.94
N VAL A 19 17.54 -9.64 -8.64
CA VAL A 19 17.70 -8.64 -7.58
C VAL A 19 19.10 -8.00 -7.62
N GLU A 20 20.14 -8.80 -7.83
CA GLU A 20 21.53 -8.32 -8.01
C GLU A 20 21.66 -7.38 -9.21
N CYS A 21 21.00 -7.73 -10.32
CA CYS A 21 20.92 -6.91 -11.53
C CYS A 21 19.94 -5.72 -11.43
N GLU A 22 19.43 -5.41 -10.24
CA GLU A 22 18.49 -4.30 -9.98
C GLU A 22 17.19 -4.36 -10.81
N ASN A 23 16.72 -5.55 -11.16
CA ASN A 23 15.44 -5.68 -11.85
C ASN A 23 14.30 -5.13 -10.96
N LEU A 24 13.54 -4.18 -11.51
CA LEU A 24 12.52 -3.42 -10.77
C LEU A 24 11.41 -4.28 -10.21
N ASP A 25 10.91 -5.20 -11.03
CA ASP A 25 9.83 -6.13 -10.66
C ASP A 25 10.31 -7.13 -9.61
N ALA A 26 11.54 -7.63 -9.74
CA ALA A 26 12.12 -8.54 -8.76
C ALA A 26 12.29 -7.87 -7.39
N LEU A 27 12.82 -6.64 -7.35
CA LEU A 27 12.94 -5.85 -6.13
C LEU A 27 11.57 -5.54 -5.53
N TYR A 28 10.59 -5.16 -6.36
CA TYR A 28 9.21 -4.89 -5.93
C TYR A 28 8.56 -6.13 -5.31
N MET A 29 8.61 -7.26 -6.01
CA MET A 29 8.02 -8.52 -5.56
C MET A 29 8.69 -9.05 -4.30
N LEU A 30 10.02 -8.98 -4.20
CA LEU A 30 10.75 -9.37 -3.00
C LEU A 30 10.32 -8.51 -1.82
N GLY A 31 10.28 -7.18 -1.99
CA GLY A 31 9.88 -6.28 -0.91
C GLY A 31 8.43 -6.47 -0.45
N MET A 32 7.50 -6.80 -1.37
CA MET A 32 6.14 -7.19 -0.99
C MET A 32 6.14 -8.43 -0.10
N VAL A 33 6.86 -9.49 -0.50
CA VAL A 33 6.90 -10.74 0.27
C VAL A 33 7.54 -10.53 1.65
N GLU A 34 8.66 -9.80 1.70
CA GLU A 34 9.37 -9.51 2.95
C GLU A 34 8.45 -8.80 3.95
N TYR A 35 7.66 -7.81 3.53
CA TYR A 35 6.75 -7.15 4.46
C TYR A 35 5.49 -7.97 4.74
N PHE A 36 4.73 -8.33 3.71
CA PHE A 36 3.37 -8.83 3.87
C PHE A 36 3.31 -10.31 4.27
N SER A 37 4.37 -11.09 4.04
CA SER A 37 4.41 -12.52 4.38
C SER A 37 5.46 -12.86 5.43
N CYS A 38 6.61 -12.17 5.44
CA CYS A 38 7.72 -12.49 6.33
C CYS A 38 7.85 -11.55 7.55
N ASN A 39 7.06 -10.46 7.61
CA ASN A 39 7.13 -9.44 8.66
C ASN A 39 8.54 -8.83 8.82
N ASN A 40 9.26 -8.67 7.72
CA ASN A 40 10.59 -8.08 7.68
C ASN A 40 10.55 -6.67 7.08
N LEU A 41 10.27 -5.68 7.93
CA LEU A 41 10.13 -4.28 7.51
C LEU A 41 11.41 -3.71 6.91
N ALA A 42 12.58 -4.03 7.48
CA ALA A 42 13.85 -3.44 7.06
C ALA A 42 14.21 -3.85 5.61
N THR A 43 14.19 -5.16 5.32
CA THR A 43 14.48 -5.65 3.97
C THR A 43 13.40 -5.20 2.98
N ALA A 44 12.13 -5.20 3.38
CA ALA A 44 11.05 -4.74 2.53
C ALA A 44 11.24 -3.28 2.08
N LEU A 45 11.51 -2.37 3.02
CA LEU A 45 11.75 -0.97 2.70
C LEU A 45 13.02 -0.79 1.87
N MET A 46 14.09 -1.56 2.13
CA MET A 46 15.30 -1.51 1.32
C MET A 46 15.02 -1.86 -0.15
N CYS A 47 14.36 -3.00 -0.41
CA CYS A 47 14.05 -3.47 -1.77
C CYS A 47 13.07 -2.52 -2.48
N LEU A 48 11.98 -2.13 -1.80
CA LEU A 48 10.96 -1.28 -2.41
C LEU A 48 11.47 0.13 -2.66
N ASN A 49 12.25 0.73 -1.76
CA ASN A 49 12.82 2.05 -2.01
C ASN A 49 13.84 2.03 -3.16
N ARG A 50 14.60 0.93 -3.33
CA ARG A 50 15.49 0.76 -4.48
C ARG A 50 14.68 0.69 -5.79
N SER A 51 13.63 -0.13 -5.83
CA SER A 51 12.72 -0.25 -6.98
C SER A 51 12.02 1.08 -7.30
N ALA A 52 11.54 1.79 -6.27
CA ALA A 52 10.91 3.10 -6.40
C ALA A 52 11.88 4.17 -6.94
N ARG A 53 13.10 4.24 -6.42
CA ARG A 53 14.14 5.18 -6.91
C ARG A 53 14.42 5.02 -8.40
N LEU A 54 14.28 3.82 -8.93
CA LEU A 54 14.46 3.51 -10.35
C LEU A 54 13.18 3.68 -11.18
N GLY A 55 12.12 4.24 -10.61
CA GLY A 55 10.89 4.62 -11.31
C GLY A 55 9.73 3.62 -11.20
N HIS A 56 9.83 2.57 -10.39
CA HIS A 56 8.73 1.61 -10.25
C HIS A 56 7.58 2.17 -9.40
N ILE A 57 6.49 2.58 -10.06
CA ILE A 57 5.36 3.27 -9.43
C ILE A 57 4.64 2.41 -8.40
N GLY A 58 4.54 1.10 -8.65
CA GLY A 58 3.98 0.16 -7.68
C GLY A 58 4.77 0.10 -6.38
N ALA A 59 6.08 0.33 -6.45
CA ALA A 59 6.94 0.31 -5.27
C ALA A 59 6.68 1.56 -4.41
N TYR A 60 6.52 2.75 -5.03
CA TYR A 60 6.09 3.96 -4.31
C TYR A 60 4.75 3.76 -3.62
N TYR A 61 3.77 3.18 -4.32
CA TYR A 61 2.46 2.89 -3.76
C TYR A 61 2.57 1.96 -2.54
N VAL A 62 3.26 0.81 -2.70
CA VAL A 62 3.41 -0.18 -1.63
C VAL A 62 4.19 0.38 -0.44
N VAL A 63 5.26 1.17 -0.66
CA VAL A 63 5.97 1.86 0.44
C VAL A 63 5.01 2.73 1.23
N SER A 64 4.15 3.48 0.55
CA SER A 64 3.17 4.34 1.21
C SER A 64 2.22 3.54 2.10
N ILE A 65 1.68 2.42 1.59
CA ILE A 65 0.83 1.51 2.37
C ILE A 65 1.59 0.93 3.57
N ILE A 66 2.83 0.47 3.38
CA ILE A 66 3.66 -0.08 4.46
C ILE A 66 3.87 0.96 5.57
N LEU A 67 4.19 2.20 5.21
CA LEU A 67 4.41 3.28 6.17
C LEU A 67 3.13 3.58 6.97
N LEU A 68 1.97 3.58 6.31
CA LEU A 68 0.68 3.75 7.00
C LEU A 68 0.39 2.62 8.01
N LEU A 69 0.78 1.39 7.67
CA LEU A 69 0.62 0.21 8.53
C LEU A 69 1.71 0.07 9.62
N SER A 70 2.81 0.81 9.54
CA SER A 70 4.00 0.60 10.37
C SER A 70 4.01 1.35 11.71
N GLY A 71 2.96 2.12 12.03
CA GLY A 71 2.81 2.83 13.31
C GLY A 71 2.76 4.35 13.18
N SER A 72 2.67 5.06 14.30
CA SER A 72 2.56 6.54 14.36
C SER A 72 3.72 7.24 13.68
N ASP A 73 4.94 6.76 13.90
CA ASP A 73 6.19 7.45 13.52
C ASP A 73 6.36 7.52 12.00
N PHE A 74 5.76 6.58 11.28
CA PHE A 74 5.80 6.49 9.82
C PHE A 74 4.55 7.03 9.14
N ARG A 75 3.45 7.20 9.91
CA ARG A 75 2.12 7.47 9.35
C ARG A 75 2.09 8.76 8.54
N GLN A 76 2.64 9.85 9.06
CA GLN A 76 2.61 11.14 8.36
C GLN A 76 3.33 11.07 7.01
N LYS A 77 4.47 10.36 6.96
CA LYS A 77 5.20 10.13 5.71
C LYS A 77 4.40 9.29 4.72
N GLY A 78 3.73 8.23 5.19
CA GLY A 78 2.82 7.42 4.39
C GLY A 78 1.65 8.24 3.82
N VAL A 79 1.05 9.12 4.64
CA VAL A 79 -0.03 10.01 4.24
C VAL A 79 0.42 10.94 3.13
N THR A 80 1.54 11.64 3.32
CA THR A 80 2.08 12.57 2.33
C THR A 80 2.40 11.90 1.00
N LEU A 81 2.98 10.69 1.02
CA LEU A 81 3.31 9.97 -0.22
C LEU A 81 2.05 9.53 -0.97
N LEU A 82 1.11 8.87 -0.29
CA LEU A 82 -0.09 8.33 -0.94
C LEU A 82 -1.01 9.45 -1.43
N SER A 83 -1.20 10.52 -0.65
CA SER A 83 -2.04 11.65 -1.05
C SER A 83 -1.47 12.35 -2.29
N ALA A 84 -0.16 12.57 -2.34
CA ALA A 84 0.50 13.15 -3.50
C ALA A 84 0.29 12.30 -4.77
N MET A 85 0.43 10.97 -4.66
CA MET A 85 0.15 10.06 -5.78
C MET A 85 -1.31 10.14 -6.24
N LYS A 86 -2.28 10.19 -5.31
CA LYS A 86 -3.71 10.21 -5.66
C LYS A 86 -4.21 11.57 -6.17
N ARG A 87 -3.51 12.67 -5.85
CA ARG A 87 -3.78 14.02 -6.37
C ARG A 87 -3.24 14.23 -7.79
N SER A 88 -2.17 13.53 -8.16
CA SER A 88 -1.66 13.60 -9.52
C SER A 88 -2.55 12.79 -10.48
N GLY A 89 -3.06 13.45 -11.52
CA GLY A 89 -3.87 12.80 -12.56
C GLY A 89 -3.13 11.64 -13.23
N GLU A 90 -1.82 11.78 -13.47
CA GLU A 90 -0.98 10.76 -14.11
C GLU A 90 -0.83 9.49 -13.25
N TYR A 91 -0.76 9.65 -11.92
CA TYR A 91 -0.55 8.53 -11.01
C TYR A 91 -1.85 7.88 -10.56
N LYS A 92 -2.99 8.55 -10.67
CA LYS A 92 -4.29 8.05 -10.18
C LYS A 92 -4.68 6.69 -10.76
N GLU A 93 -4.57 6.52 -12.08
CA GLU A 93 -4.87 5.23 -12.73
C GLU A 93 -3.87 4.14 -12.34
N LYS A 94 -2.59 4.50 -12.26
CA LYS A 94 -1.52 3.59 -11.87
C LYS A 94 -1.68 3.11 -10.43
N VAL A 95 -2.09 4.00 -9.51
CA VAL A 95 -2.43 3.66 -8.12
C VAL A 95 -3.55 2.62 -8.07
N ASN A 96 -4.62 2.80 -8.85
CA ASN A 96 -5.70 1.82 -8.91
C ASN A 96 -5.19 0.44 -9.39
N PHE A 97 -4.36 0.41 -10.43
CA PHE A 97 -3.77 -0.84 -10.93
C PHE A 97 -2.93 -1.56 -9.87
N TYR A 98 -2.07 -0.83 -9.15
CA TYR A 98 -1.23 -1.43 -8.12
C TYR A 98 -1.98 -1.77 -6.83
N ARG A 99 -3.07 -1.06 -6.52
CA ARG A 99 -4.03 -1.46 -5.48
C ARG A 99 -4.58 -2.85 -5.76
N GLU A 100 -5.09 -3.08 -6.98
CA GLU A 100 -5.64 -4.39 -7.35
C GLU A 100 -4.58 -5.50 -7.32
N LYS A 101 -3.36 -5.20 -7.78
CA LYS A 101 -2.23 -6.14 -7.64
C LYS A 101 -1.93 -6.47 -6.18
N LEU A 102 -1.91 -5.47 -5.30
CA LEU A 102 -1.68 -5.68 -3.87
C LEU A 102 -2.80 -6.53 -3.25
N ILE A 103 -4.06 -6.22 -3.53
CA ILE A 103 -5.21 -6.99 -3.04
C ILE A 103 -5.12 -8.45 -3.50
N LYS A 104 -4.85 -8.67 -4.79
CA LYS A 104 -4.69 -10.02 -5.35
C LYS A 104 -3.56 -10.78 -4.65
N PHE A 105 -2.43 -10.11 -4.41
CA PHE A 105 -1.31 -10.68 -3.67
C PHE A 105 -1.75 -11.09 -2.25
N LEU A 106 -2.35 -10.18 -1.48
CA LEU A 106 -2.78 -10.39 -0.10
C LEU A 106 -3.82 -11.50 0.03
N ARG A 107 -4.77 -11.60 -0.91
CA ARG A 107 -5.75 -12.69 -0.99
C ARG A 107 -5.07 -14.04 -1.22
N SER A 108 -4.04 -14.08 -2.05
CA SER A 108 -3.31 -15.31 -2.38
C SER A 108 -2.24 -15.72 -1.36
N ALA A 109 -1.94 -14.86 -0.39
CA ALA A 109 -0.88 -15.09 0.59
C ALA A 109 -1.33 -16.10 1.65
N THR A 110 -0.58 -17.19 1.78
CA THR A 110 -0.80 -18.25 2.79
C THR A 110 -0.40 -17.83 4.20
N ARG A 111 0.57 -16.92 4.31
CA ARG A 111 0.97 -16.25 5.56
C ARG A 111 0.81 -14.75 5.40
N ARG A 112 0.29 -14.12 6.45
CA ARG A 112 0.08 -12.67 6.49
C ARG A 112 0.79 -12.08 7.70
N ASN A 113 1.46 -10.95 7.48
CA ASN A 113 2.05 -10.15 8.53
C ASN A 113 0.94 -9.72 9.52
N PRO A 114 1.06 -10.00 10.83
CA PRO A 114 0.07 -9.61 11.83
C PRO A 114 -0.25 -8.11 11.83
N LYS A 115 0.68 -7.24 11.46
CA LYS A 115 0.42 -5.78 11.33
C LYS A 115 -0.63 -5.44 10.28
N VAL A 116 -0.83 -6.31 9.29
CA VAL A 116 -1.89 -6.18 8.28
C VAL A 116 -3.23 -6.66 8.84
N LEU A 117 -3.20 -7.57 9.82
CA LEU A 117 -4.38 -8.19 10.44
C LEU A 117 -4.88 -7.43 11.69
N ASN A 118 -4.01 -6.70 12.38
CA ASN A 118 -4.29 -6.01 13.65
C ASN A 118 -5.15 -4.73 13.50
N GLY A 119 -5.94 -4.63 12.43
CA GLY A 119 -6.89 -3.56 12.20
C GLY A 119 -6.36 -2.43 11.31
N ARG A 120 -7.31 -1.74 10.67
CA ARG A 120 -7.06 -0.62 9.77
C ARG A 120 -6.64 0.63 10.59
N PRO A 121 -5.45 1.21 10.38
CA PRO A 121 -5.07 2.43 11.09
C PRO A 121 -5.90 3.63 10.63
N ALA A 122 -6.10 4.60 11.52
CA ALA A 122 -6.72 5.88 11.20
C ALA A 122 -5.65 6.93 10.84
N CYS A 123 -5.74 7.48 9.64
CA CYS A 123 -4.86 8.51 9.10
C CYS A 123 -5.40 9.91 9.42
N CYS A 124 -6.72 10.11 9.34
CA CYS A 124 -7.36 11.35 9.74
C CYS A 124 -7.87 11.27 11.19
N THR A 125 -7.46 12.25 12.00
CA THR A 125 -7.92 12.43 13.39
C THR A 125 -9.08 13.43 13.51
N ASN A 126 -9.41 14.15 12.44
CA ASN A 126 -10.51 15.11 12.44
C ASN A 126 -11.87 14.38 12.47
N VAL A 127 -12.55 14.46 13.61
CA VAL A 127 -13.84 13.82 13.86
C VAL A 127 -14.95 14.28 12.90
N ARG A 128 -14.91 15.54 12.44
CA ARG A 128 -15.90 16.07 11.49
C ARG A 128 -15.75 15.41 10.13
N HIS A 129 -14.52 15.23 9.66
CA HIS A 129 -14.28 14.55 8.38
C HIS A 129 -14.69 13.09 8.42
N ARG A 130 -14.46 12.39 9.53
CA ARG A 130 -14.89 10.99 9.70
C ARG A 130 -16.42 10.87 9.65
N PHE A 131 -17.12 11.78 10.34
CA PHE A 131 -18.58 11.83 10.32
C PHE A 131 -19.13 12.08 8.91
N LEU A 132 -18.55 13.04 8.19
CA LEU A 132 -18.95 13.34 6.80
C LEU A 132 -18.64 12.16 5.85
N ALA A 133 -17.50 11.49 6.00
CA ALA A 133 -17.14 10.34 5.17
C ALA A 133 -18.08 9.15 5.38
N SER A 134 -18.54 8.90 6.62
CA SER A 134 -19.52 7.85 6.93
C SER A 134 -20.94 8.19 6.48
N ASN A 135 -21.27 9.48 6.36
CA ASN A 135 -22.62 9.97 6.03
C ASN A 135 -22.70 10.65 4.66
N ALA A 136 -21.70 10.46 3.79
CA ALA A 136 -21.63 11.12 2.48
C ALA A 136 -22.83 10.78 1.57
N SER A 137 -23.47 9.61 1.78
CA SER A 137 -24.71 9.23 1.09
C SER A 137 -25.94 10.05 1.52
N SER A 138 -25.87 10.82 2.62
CA SER A 138 -27.02 11.50 3.24
C SER A 138 -26.95 13.04 3.17
N LEU A 139 -25.86 13.61 2.65
CA LEU A 139 -25.58 15.06 2.70
C LEU A 139 -25.39 15.69 1.32
N VAL A 140 -26.04 15.17 0.29
CA VAL A 140 -26.09 15.84 -1.03
C VAL A 140 -27.05 17.03 -0.92
N GLY A 141 -26.52 18.15 -0.42
CA GLY A 141 -27.23 19.41 -0.29
C GLY A 141 -26.25 20.57 -0.32
N LYS A 142 -26.14 21.20 -1.50
CA LYS A 142 -25.79 22.60 -1.78
C LYS A 142 -24.67 23.22 -0.93
N ASP A 143 -23.46 23.18 -1.44
CA ASP A 143 -22.76 24.37 -1.95
C ASP A 143 -21.35 23.93 -2.40
N GLU A 144 -21.07 24.10 -3.69
CA GLU A 144 -19.80 23.81 -4.32
C GLU A 144 -18.81 24.93 -3.98
N GLU A 145 -18.11 24.86 -2.85
CA GLU A 145 -16.89 25.68 -2.64
C GLU A 145 -16.03 25.01 -1.54
N ASP A 146 -14.83 24.57 -1.93
CA ASP A 146 -13.76 24.00 -1.10
C ASP A 146 -14.02 22.67 -0.37
N TYR A 147 -14.33 21.60 -1.11
CA TYR A 147 -14.05 20.24 -0.61
C TYR A 147 -12.53 20.00 -0.59
N VAL A 148 -11.84 20.55 0.41
CA VAL A 148 -10.43 20.30 0.66
C VAL A 148 -10.26 18.79 0.88
N PHE A 149 -9.70 18.11 -0.13
CA PHE A 149 -9.30 16.71 -0.02
C PHE A 149 -8.33 16.58 1.15
N CYS A 150 -8.82 16.13 2.29
CA CYS A 150 -7.96 15.82 3.42
C CYS A 150 -7.10 14.61 3.04
N ASP A 151 -5.78 14.81 3.02
CA ASP A 151 -4.81 13.75 2.72
C ASP A 151 -5.02 12.52 3.62
N GLY A 152 -5.30 12.74 4.91
CA GLY A 152 -5.64 11.68 5.85
C GLY A 152 -6.89 10.91 5.43
N CYS A 153 -7.98 11.59 5.09
CA CYS A 153 -9.22 10.94 4.62
C CYS A 153 -9.01 10.16 3.32
N THR A 154 -8.17 10.68 2.43
CA THR A 154 -7.81 10.02 1.17
C THR A 154 -7.11 8.68 1.41
N CYS A 155 -6.23 8.64 2.42
CA CYS A 155 -5.54 7.43 2.85
C CYS A 155 -6.48 6.49 3.61
N ASP A 156 -7.35 7.03 4.47
CA ASP A 156 -8.36 6.22 5.19
C ASP A 156 -9.30 5.50 4.22
N GLY A 157 -9.78 6.18 3.18
CA GLY A 157 -10.61 5.58 2.14
C GLY A 157 -9.85 4.52 1.32
N GLU A 158 -8.56 4.74 1.04
CA GLU A 158 -7.72 3.75 0.37
C GLU A 158 -7.57 2.48 1.20
N LEU A 159 -7.21 2.62 2.48
CA LEU A 159 -7.06 1.50 3.38
C LEU A 159 -8.41 0.81 3.62
N ALA A 160 -9.51 1.56 3.67
CA ALA A 160 -10.84 1.00 3.83
C ALA A 160 -11.16 0.00 2.72
N TYR A 161 -10.97 0.44 1.48
CA TYR A 161 -11.17 -0.41 0.31
C TYR A 161 -10.28 -1.66 0.35
N ILE A 162 -8.98 -1.51 0.62
CA ILE A 162 -8.06 -2.67 0.68
C ILE A 162 -8.53 -3.68 1.74
N PHE A 163 -8.86 -3.20 2.94
CA PHE A 163 -9.27 -4.06 4.06
C PHE A 163 -10.60 -4.77 3.79
N GLU A 164 -11.59 -4.08 3.21
CA GLU A 164 -12.87 -4.67 2.80
C GLU A 164 -12.66 -5.79 1.76
N GLN A 165 -11.71 -5.61 0.84
CA GLN A 165 -11.44 -6.59 -0.20
C GLN A 165 -10.66 -7.81 0.32
N ILE A 166 -9.82 -7.69 1.36
CA ILE A 166 -9.06 -8.82 1.91
C ILE A 166 -9.80 -9.61 3.00
N CYS A 167 -10.82 -9.02 3.63
CA CYS A 167 -11.65 -9.64 4.67
C CYS A 167 -12.95 -10.27 4.14
N SER A 168 -13.32 -10.02 2.88
CA SER A 168 -14.53 -10.57 2.23
C SER A 168 -14.38 -12.02 1.74
N VAL A 169 -13.48 -12.80 2.35
CA VAL A 169 -13.20 -14.21 2.03
C VAL A 169 -13.39 -15.06 3.26
#